data_AF-A0A957YHQ5-F1
#
_entry.id   AF-A0A957YHQ5-F1
#
_cell.length_a   1.000
_cell.length_b   1.000
_cell.length_c   1.000
_cell.angle_alpha   90.00
_cell.angle_beta   90.00
_cell.angle_gamma   90.00
#
_symmetry.space_group_name_H-M   'P 1'
#
loop_
_entity.id
_entity.type
_entity.pdbx_description
1 polymer ?
#
loop_
_entity_poly.entity_id
_entity_poly.type
_entity_poly.pdbx_seq_one_letter_code
_entity_poly.pdbx_strand_id
1 'polypeptide(L)'
;MSEITKFEYEGHNISFEFSDGNKMINATEMAKPFGKMVSGFLRLKATQDYIVLLESRYQDQPGREALRVVKGGEPELQGTWMDEKLALKFAA
;
A
#
# COMPACT_ATOMS: atom_id res chain seq x y z
N MET A 1 11.31 8.86 12.28
CA MET A 1 11.64 8.97 10.84
C MET A 1 11.12 7.70 10.19
N SER A 2 10.43 7.78 9.05
CA SER A 2 10.04 6.57 8.33
C SER A 2 11.25 6.00 7.58
N GLU A 3 11.44 4.69 7.68
CA GLU A 3 12.51 3.97 6.99
C GLU A 3 11.91 3.27 5.77
N ILE A 4 12.52 3.47 4.59
CA ILE A 4 12.15 2.74 3.38
C ILE A 4 13.14 1.61 3.15
N THR A 5 12.62 0.40 3.13
CA THR A 5 13.37 -0.82 2.79
C THR A 5 12.84 -1.38 1.48
N LYS A 6 13.72 -1.86 0.61
CA LYS A 6 13.36 -2.48 -0.66
C LYS A 6 13.57 -4.00 -0.57
N PHE A 7 12.58 -4.77 -0.98
CA PHE A 7 12.66 -6.22 -1.09
C PHE A 7 12.52 -6.64 -2.55
N GLU A 8 13.29 -7.62 -2.97
CA GLU A 8 13.25 -8.14 -4.33
C GLU A 8 12.26 -9.30 -4.44
N TYR A 9 11.43 -9.26 -5.48
CA TYR A 9 10.52 -10.34 -5.86
C TYR A 9 10.46 -10.45 -7.39
N GLU A 10 10.85 -11.60 -7.92
CA GLU A 10 10.86 -11.89 -9.36
C GLU A 10 11.55 -10.80 -10.21
N GLY A 11 12.70 -10.31 -9.74
CA GLY A 11 13.48 -9.24 -10.39
C GLY A 11 12.92 -7.84 -10.21
N HIS A 12 11.87 -7.66 -9.40
CA HIS A 12 11.25 -6.36 -9.13
C HIS A 12 11.47 -5.97 -7.67
N ASN A 13 11.98 -4.75 -7.46
CA ASN A 13 12.05 -4.17 -6.13
C ASN A 13 10.67 -3.65 -5.71
N ILE A 14 10.27 -4.00 -4.50
CA ILE A 14 9.04 -3.54 -3.84
C ILE A 14 9.47 -2.77 -2.59
N SER A 15 9.01 -1.53 -2.48
CA SER A 15 9.31 -0.62 -1.38
C SER A 15 8.35 -0.82 -0.22
N PHE A 16 8.90 -0.87 0.98
CA PHE A 16 8.20 -0.99 2.25
C PHE A 16 8.59 0.22 3.11
N GLU A 17 7.60 0.92 3.63
CA GLU A 17 7.79 2.02 4.57
C GLU A 17 7.44 1.53 5.97
N PHE A 18 8.41 1.58 6.87
CA PHE A 18 8.24 1.29 8.29
C PHE A 18 8.19 2.61 9.07
N SER A 19 7.07 2.88 9.72
CA SER A 19 6.90 4.01 10.64
C SER A 19 6.30 3.54 11.97
N ASP A 20 6.33 4.40 12.99
CA ASP A 20 5.75 4.09 14.29
C ASP A 20 4.24 3.85 14.15
N GLY A 21 3.84 2.58 14.20
CA GLY A 21 2.45 2.16 14.15
C GLY A 21 1.87 1.90 12.76
N ASN A 22 2.62 2.12 11.67
CA ASN A 22 2.16 1.83 10.32
C ASN A 22 3.25 1.16 9.45
N LYS A 23 2.83 0.17 8.66
CA LYS A 23 3.66 -0.55 7.70
C LYS A 23 2.99 -0.46 6.35
N MET A 24 3.60 0.29 5.44
CA MET A 24 3.04 0.54 4.12
C MET A 24 3.86 -0.17 3.06
N ILE A 25 3.19 -0.69 2.04
CA ILE A 25 3.80 -1.41 0.93
C ILE A 25 3.38 -0.73 -0.37
N ASN A 26 4.34 -0.46 -1.26
CA ASN A 26 4.05 0.12 -2.56
C ASN A 26 3.35 -0.92 -3.47
N ALA A 27 2.02 -0.88 -3.49
CA ALA A 27 1.17 -1.76 -4.28
C ALA A 27 1.36 -1.55 -5.79
N THR A 28 1.80 -0.36 -6.22
CA THR A 28 2.14 -0.12 -7.63
C THR A 28 3.36 -0.95 -8.05
N GLU A 29 4.36 -1.08 -7.18
CA GLU A 29 5.52 -1.94 -7.43
C GLU A 29 5.16 -3.42 -7.30
N MET A 30 4.38 -3.78 -6.27
CA MET A 30 3.90 -5.15 -6.05
C MET A 30 3.09 -5.70 -7.23
N ALA A 31 2.41 -4.84 -8.00
CA ALA A 31 1.61 -5.24 -9.15
C ALA A 31 2.41 -5.52 -10.44
N LYS A 32 3.64 -4.99 -10.55
CA LYS A 32 4.46 -5.07 -11.78
C LYS A 32 4.73 -6.50 -12.24
N PRO A 33 5.15 -7.46 -11.38
CA PRO A 33 5.43 -8.83 -11.81
C PRO A 33 4.20 -9.53 -12.42
N PHE A 34 3.00 -9.17 -11.96
CA PHE A 34 1.75 -9.82 -12.37
C PHE A 34 1.06 -9.13 -13.56
N GLY A 35 1.60 -8.02 -14.07
CA GLY A 35 0.95 -7.23 -15.12
C GLY A 35 -0.44 -6.71 -14.74
N LYS A 36 -0.73 -6.59 -13.44
CA LYS A 36 -2.04 -6.15 -12.91
C LYS A 36 -2.06 -4.64 -12.69
N MET A 37 -3.26 -4.06 -12.68
CA MET A 37 -3.47 -2.66 -12.30
C MET A 37 -4.08 -2.57 -10.91
N VAL A 38 -3.42 -1.81 -10.02
CA VAL A 38 -3.93 -1.51 -8.66
C VAL A 38 -5.33 -0.88 -8.72
N SER A 39 -5.60 -0.06 -9.73
CA SER A 39 -6.91 0.57 -9.93
C SER A 39 -8.04 -0.43 -10.16
N GLY A 40 -7.77 -1.60 -10.74
CA GLY A 40 -8.76 -2.66 -10.90
C GLY A 40 -9.23 -3.19 -9.55
N PHE A 41 -8.29 -3.44 -8.64
CA PHE A 41 -8.58 -3.88 -7.28
C PHE A 41 -9.33 -2.80 -6.47
N LEU A 42 -8.90 -1.54 -6.55
CA LEU A 42 -9.52 -0.42 -5.82
C LEU A 42 -10.94 -0.07 -6.29
N ARG A 43 -11.33 -0.47 -7.51
CA ARG A 43 -12.69 -0.25 -8.03
C ARG A 43 -13.71 -1.28 -7.54
N LEU A 44 -13.26 -2.41 -6.99
CA LEU A 44 -14.17 -3.44 -6.48
C LEU A 44 -14.89 -2.92 -5.24
N LYS A 45 -16.22 -3.06 -5.18
CA LYS A 45 -17.01 -2.65 -4.02
C LYS A 45 -16.50 -3.30 -2.72
N ALA A 46 -16.17 -4.59 -2.78
CA ALA A 46 -15.63 -5.32 -1.63
C ALA A 46 -14.28 -4.77 -1.13
N THR A 47 -13.48 -4.16 -2.00
CA THR A 47 -12.23 -3.49 -1.63
C THR A 47 -12.52 -2.15 -0.98
N GLN A 48 -13.44 -1.36 -1.53
CA GLN A 48 -13.86 -0.08 -0.97
C GLN A 48 -14.45 -0.25 0.44
N ASP A 49 -15.38 -1.21 0.61
CA ASP A 49 -15.97 -1.54 1.91
C ASP A 49 -14.89 -1.96 2.93
N TYR A 50 -13.87 -2.70 2.47
CA TYR A 50 -12.78 -3.16 3.32
C TYR A 50 -11.84 -2.01 3.75
N ILE A 51 -11.54 -1.08 2.85
CA ILE A 51 -10.76 0.12 3.18
C ILE A 51 -11.50 0.93 4.24
N VAL A 52 -12.80 1.19 4.06
CA VAL A 52 -13.62 1.90 5.06
C VAL A 52 -13.59 1.22 6.43
N LEU A 53 -13.66 -0.11 6.46
CA LEU A 53 -13.55 -0.89 7.70
C LEU A 53 -12.17 -0.74 8.37
N LEU A 54 -11.09 -0.77 7.59
CA LEU A 54 -9.73 -0.59 8.11
C LEU A 54 -9.54 0.83 8.66
N GLU A 55 -9.94 1.85 7.92
CA GLU A 55 -9.84 3.25 8.35
C GLU A 55 -10.67 3.50 9.63
N SER A 56 -11.88 2.95 9.72
CA SER A 56 -12.70 3.04 10.94
C SER A 56 -12.00 2.40 12.16
N ARG A 57 -11.26 1.31 11.96
CA ARG A 57 -10.46 0.67 13.03
C ARG A 57 -9.23 1.48 13.41
N TYR A 58 -8.73 2.33 12.51
CA TYR A 58 -7.53 3.14 12.71
C TYR A 58 -7.83 4.56 13.20
N GLN A 59 -9.10 4.93 13.34
CA GLN A 59 -9.54 6.28 13.68
C GLN A 59 -8.85 6.89 14.92
N ASP A 60 -8.57 6.08 15.95
CA ASP A 60 -7.93 6.52 17.20
C ASP A 60 -6.42 6.24 17.24
N GLN A 61 -5.80 5.92 16.10
CA GLN A 61 -4.39 5.55 15.98
C GLN A 61 -3.65 6.58 15.10
N PRO A 62 -3.03 7.60 15.70
CA PRO A 62 -2.34 8.65 14.95
C PRO A 62 -1.29 8.07 13.98
N GLY A 63 -1.28 8.58 12.75
CA GLY A 63 -0.30 8.18 11.71
C GLY A 63 -0.61 6.84 11.02
N ARG A 64 -1.70 6.18 11.39
CA ARG A 64 -2.16 4.95 10.75
C ARG A 64 -3.18 5.25 9.66
N GLU A 65 -2.96 4.70 8.47
CA GLU A 65 -3.86 4.80 7.32
C GLU A 65 -3.80 3.47 6.55
N ALA A 66 -4.90 3.08 5.90
CA ALA A 66 -4.98 1.85 5.12
C ALA A 66 -4.50 2.05 3.67
N LEU A 67 -4.69 3.25 3.10
CA LEU A 67 -4.38 3.55 1.70
C LEU A 67 -3.82 4.97 1.55
N ARG A 68 -2.61 5.08 1.01
CA ARG A 68 -1.99 6.35 0.63
C ARG A 68 -1.73 6.40 -0.87
N VAL A 69 -2.01 7.54 -1.51
CA VAL A 69 -1.70 7.76 -2.93
C VAL A 69 -0.72 8.92 -3.07
N VAL A 70 0.49 8.64 -3.54
CA VAL A 70 1.54 9.65 -3.75
C VAL A 70 1.71 9.88 -5.25
N LYS A 71 1.51 11.13 -5.68
CA LYS A 71 1.62 11.55 -7.09
C LYS A 71 2.49 12.80 -7.20
N GLY A 72 3.54 12.74 -8.02
CA GLY A 72 4.54 13.80 -8.13
C GLY A 72 5.49 13.85 -6.93
N GLY A 73 6.45 14.79 -6.94
CA GLY A 73 7.51 14.86 -5.94
C GLY A 73 8.58 13.78 -6.14
N GLU A 74 9.15 13.29 -5.04
CA GLU A 74 10.24 12.30 -5.02
C GLU A 74 9.85 11.02 -5.77
N PRO A 75 10.57 10.66 -6.86
CA PRO A 75 10.22 9.51 -7.70
C PRO A 75 10.10 8.19 -6.94
N GLU A 76 10.93 7.98 -5.91
CA GLU A 76 10.95 6.75 -5.12
C GLU A 76 9.73 6.57 -4.21
N LEU A 77 9.04 7.66 -3.88
CA LEU A 77 7.84 7.63 -3.05
C LEU A 77 6.55 7.48 -3.86
N GLN A 78 6.63 7.61 -5.19
CA GLN A 78 5.44 7.61 -6.04
C GLN A 78 4.79 6.23 -6.07
N GLY A 79 3.46 6.23 -6.08
CA GLY A 79 2.67 5.01 -6.16
C GLY A 79 1.45 5.01 -5.25
N THR A 80 0.75 3.89 -5.30
CA THR A 80 -0.30 3.56 -4.33
C THR A 80 0.32 2.71 -3.25
N TRP A 81 0.23 3.16 -2.01
CA TRP A 81 0.74 2.45 -0.84
C TRP A 81 -0.43 1.90 -0.03
N MET A 82 -0.31 0.65 0.40
CA MET A 82 -1.33 -0.07 1.18
C MET A 82 -0.74 -0.49 2.51
N ASP A 83 -1.54 -0.44 3.58
CA ASP A 83 -1.15 -1.08 4.83
C ASP A 83 -1.03 -2.60 4.66
N GLU A 84 -0.34 -3.26 5.59
CA GLU A 84 -0.13 -4.72 5.58
C GLU A 84 -1.43 -5.52 5.29
N LYS A 85 -2.55 -5.14 5.92
CA LYS A 85 -3.81 -5.87 5.79
C LYS A 85 -4.46 -5.69 4.41
N LEU A 86 -4.38 -4.49 3.84
CA LEU A 86 -4.88 -4.23 2.50
C LEU A 86 -3.97 -4.83 1.43
N ALA A 87 -2.65 -4.76 1.62
CA ALA A 87 -1.66 -5.36 0.73
C ALA A 87 -1.80 -6.89 0.64
N LEU A 88 -2.00 -7.58 1.77
CA LEU A 88 -2.26 -9.02 1.78
C LEU A 88 -3.55 -9.37 1.04
N LYS A 89 -4.60 -8.56 1.17
CA LYS A 89 -5.85 -8.76 0.42
C LYS A 89 -5.68 -8.48 -1.08
N PHE A 90 -4.80 -7.57 -1.45
CA PHE A 90 -4.46 -7.28 -2.85
C PHE A 90 -3.63 -8.41 -3.48
N ALA A 91 -2.80 -9.09 -2.69
CA ALA A 91 -1.94 -10.19 -3.13
C ALA A 91 -2.67 -11.55 -3.29
N ALA A 92 -3.86 -11.69 -2.70
CA ALA A 92 -4.69 -12.90 -2.75
C ALA A 92 -5.30 -13.14 -4.14
#